data_AF-P74379-F1
#
_entry.id   AF-P74379-F1
#
_cell.length_a   1.000
_cell.length_b   1.000
_cell.length_c   1.000
_cell.angle_alpha   90.00
_cell.angle_beta   90.00
_cell.angle_gamma   90.00
#
_symmetry.space_group_name_H-M   'P 1'
#
loop_
_entity.id
_entity.type
_entity.pdbx_description
1 polymer ?
#
loop_
_entity_poly.entity_id
_entity_poly.type
_entity_poly.pdbx_seq_one_letter_code
_entity_poly.pdbx_strand_id
1 'polypeptide(L)'
;MFVCEQPICLTELYLESMESINQKLCLTPELEALMTTTEALAEDYQDDHDRLLQLLRVLESLHRHIRIDYFEPALPNTRRGLYGLLRDIEESGGWPYIERGKLSHFIKNLQESLEQEVESLGELD
;
A
#
# COMPACT_ATOMS: atom_id res chain seq x y z
N MET A 1 -21.40 -37.92 13.39
CA MET A 1 -22.11 -36.64 13.53
C MET A 1 -21.02 -35.58 13.48
N PHE A 2 -20.79 -34.99 12.30
CA PHE A 2 -19.74 -34.00 12.12
C PHE A 2 -20.17 -32.72 12.84
N VAL A 3 -19.49 -32.38 13.92
CA VAL A 3 -19.52 -31.04 14.49
C VAL A 3 -18.89 -30.12 13.46
N CYS A 4 -19.72 -29.29 12.84
CA CYS A 4 -19.28 -28.23 11.96
C CYS A 4 -18.56 -27.20 12.85
N GLU A 5 -17.23 -27.27 12.87
CA GLU A 5 -16.40 -26.24 13.49
C GLU A 5 -16.72 -24.90 12.84
N GLN A 6 -16.77 -23.88 13.70
CA GLN A 6 -17.27 -22.53 13.46
C GLN A 6 -16.77 -21.93 12.13
N PRO A 7 -17.58 -21.17 11.38
CA PRO A 7 -17.05 -20.38 10.27
C PRO A 7 -16.10 -19.35 10.87
N ILE A 8 -14.80 -19.49 10.61
CA ILE A 8 -13.81 -18.48 10.97
C ILE A 8 -14.30 -17.18 10.35
N CYS A 9 -14.64 -16.21 11.21
CA CYS A 9 -15.19 -14.95 10.79
C CYS A 9 -14.08 -14.21 10.03
N LEU A 10 -14.19 -14.09 8.70
CA LEU A 10 -13.17 -13.45 7.85
C LEU A 10 -12.81 -12.03 8.33
N THR A 11 -13.66 -11.39 9.14
CA THR A 11 -13.38 -10.12 9.80
C THR A 11 -12.34 -10.21 10.92
N GLU A 12 -12.27 -11.30 11.71
CA GLU A 12 -11.24 -11.45 12.76
C GLU A 12 -9.84 -11.61 12.16
N LEU A 13 -9.69 -12.45 11.14
CA LEU A 13 -8.42 -12.59 10.40
C LEU A 13 -8.00 -11.31 9.68
N TYR A 14 -8.96 -10.50 9.22
CA TYR A 14 -8.69 -9.23 8.56
C TYR A 14 -8.32 -8.13 9.57
N LEU A 15 -8.97 -8.10 10.74
CA LEU A 15 -8.66 -7.18 11.84
C LEU A 15 -7.30 -7.47 12.46
N GLU A 16 -6.97 -8.74 12.75
CA GLU A 16 -5.65 -9.13 13.24
C GLU A 16 -4.53 -8.78 12.22
N SER A 17 -4.82 -8.91 10.93
CA SER A 17 -3.90 -8.53 9.86
C SER A 17 -3.76 -7.00 9.70
N MET A 18 -4.81 -6.21 9.95
CA MET A 18 -4.77 -4.75 9.87
C MET A 18 -4.14 -4.09 11.09
N GLU A 19 -4.38 -4.64 12.29
CA GLU A 19 -3.75 -4.21 13.53
C GLU A 19 -2.23 -4.42 13.46
N SER A 20 -1.79 -5.52 12.84
CA SER A 20 -0.39 -5.80 12.53
C SER A 20 0.25 -4.82 11.52
N ILE A 21 -0.53 -4.30 10.55
CA ILE A 21 -0.06 -3.29 9.59
C ILE A 21 0.15 -1.94 10.28
N ASN A 22 -0.82 -1.51 11.12
CA ASN A 22 -0.72 -0.26 11.86
C ASN A 22 0.38 -0.30 12.94
N GLN A 23 0.60 -1.46 13.56
CA GLN A 23 1.58 -1.64 14.63
C GLN A 23 3.05 -1.68 14.14
N LYS A 24 3.28 -1.81 12.84
CA LYS A 24 4.63 -1.88 12.24
C LYS A 24 5.09 -0.58 11.57
N LEU A 25 4.21 0.41 11.45
CA LEU A 25 4.54 1.73 10.95
C LEU A 25 5.10 2.59 12.10
N CYS A 26 6.34 3.08 11.98
CA CYS A 26 6.87 4.09 12.88
C CYS A 26 6.21 5.44 12.52
N LEU A 27 5.03 5.69 13.08
CA LEU A 27 4.21 6.85 12.74
C LEU A 27 4.77 8.11 13.41
N THR A 28 4.80 9.21 12.67
CA THR A 28 5.04 10.53 13.26
C THR A 28 3.76 10.98 13.98
N PRO A 29 3.84 11.86 15.01
CA PRO A 29 2.66 12.30 15.74
C PRO A 29 1.58 12.95 14.85
N GLU A 30 1.98 13.54 13.72
CA GLU A 30 1.05 14.11 12.75
C GLU A 30 0.25 13.02 12.01
N LEU A 31 0.90 11.90 11.69
CA LEU A 31 0.24 10.76 11.03
C LEU A 31 -0.67 10.01 12.01
N GLU A 32 -0.25 9.86 13.27
CA GLU A 32 -1.11 9.31 14.32
C GLU A 32 -2.38 10.15 14.50
N ALA A 33 -2.24 11.48 14.57
CA ALA A 33 -3.39 12.38 14.69
C ALA A 33 -4.37 12.26 13.50
N LEU A 34 -3.85 12.11 12.28
CA LEU A 34 -4.66 11.88 11.09
C LEU A 34 -5.41 10.54 11.16
N MET A 35 -4.73 9.47 11.58
CA MET A 35 -5.35 8.15 11.77
C MET A 35 -6.46 8.22 12.81
N THR A 36 -6.18 8.75 14.01
CA THR A 36 -7.17 8.88 15.08
C THR A 36 -8.38 9.71 14.66
N THR A 37 -8.16 10.80 13.92
CA THR A 37 -9.28 11.63 13.43
C THR A 37 -10.14 10.86 12.40
N THR A 38 -9.50 10.08 11.54
CA THR A 38 -10.19 9.29 10.51
C THR A 38 -10.99 8.15 11.14
N GLU A 39 -10.44 7.49 12.15
CA GLU A 39 -11.11 6.44 12.91
C GLU A 39 -12.30 6.99 13.72
N ALA A 40 -12.14 8.14 14.37
CA ALA A 40 -13.24 8.81 15.08
C ALA A 40 -14.40 9.15 14.13
N LEU A 41 -14.12 9.64 12.92
CA LEU A 41 -15.15 9.87 11.91
C LEU A 41 -15.84 8.58 11.47
N ALA A 42 -15.11 7.47 11.35
CA ALA A 42 -15.71 6.19 11.02
C ALA A 42 -16.62 5.67 12.14
N GLU A 43 -16.22 5.85 13.41
CA GLU A 43 -17.04 5.49 14.58
C GLU A 43 -18.32 6.33 14.66
N ASP A 44 -18.22 7.65 14.42
CA ASP A 44 -19.36 8.56 14.36
C ASP A 44 -20.36 8.19 13.24
N TYR A 45 -19.88 7.55 12.16
CA TYR A 45 -20.69 7.15 11.00
C TYR A 45 -21.09 5.68 10.99
N GLN A 46 -20.83 4.92 12.07
CA GLN A 46 -20.94 3.45 12.08
C GLN A 46 -22.28 2.88 11.59
N ASP A 47 -23.38 3.62 11.76
CA ASP A 47 -24.74 3.22 11.32
C ASP A 47 -25.21 3.93 10.03
N ASP A 48 -24.38 4.78 9.42
CA ASP A 48 -24.66 5.55 8.21
C ASP A 48 -23.75 5.11 7.05
N HIS A 49 -24.22 4.12 6.28
CA HIS A 49 -23.49 3.54 5.16
C HIS A 49 -23.15 4.55 4.05
N ASP A 50 -23.99 5.57 3.83
CA ASP A 50 -23.73 6.60 2.82
C ASP A 50 -22.57 7.52 3.25
N ARG A 51 -22.51 7.89 4.54
CA ARG A 51 -21.40 8.65 5.10
C ARG A 51 -20.10 7.85 5.14
N LEU A 52 -20.16 6.57 5.52
CA LEU A 52 -19.00 5.68 5.45
C LEU A 52 -18.47 5.56 4.02
N LEU A 53 -19.37 5.38 3.03
CA LEU A 53 -18.98 5.34 1.62
C LEU A 53 -18.37 6.66 1.16
N GLN A 54 -18.90 7.80 1.62
CA GLN A 54 -18.34 9.12 1.35
C GLN A 54 -16.93 9.25 1.95
N LEU A 55 -16.72 8.83 3.20
CA LEU A 55 -15.42 8.82 3.86
C LEU A 55 -14.40 7.99 3.07
N LEU A 56 -14.76 6.76 2.69
CA LEU A 56 -13.89 5.89 1.90
C LEU A 56 -13.52 6.49 0.53
N ARG A 57 -14.48 7.14 -0.14
CA ARG A 57 -14.22 7.83 -1.42
C ARG A 57 -13.23 8.98 -1.26
N VAL A 58 -13.36 9.76 -0.19
CA VAL A 58 -12.43 10.87 0.11
C VAL A 58 -11.02 10.32 0.37
N LEU A 59 -10.89 9.27 1.19
CA LEU A 59 -9.61 8.62 1.47
C LEU A 59 -8.95 8.08 0.19
N GLU A 60 -9.71 7.44 -0.68
CA GLU A 60 -9.19 6.95 -1.96
C GLU A 60 -8.76 8.10 -2.90
N SER A 61 -9.54 9.19 -2.97
CA SER A 61 -9.15 10.37 -3.73
C SER A 61 -7.87 11.01 -3.19
N LEU A 62 -7.73 11.12 -1.86
CA LEU A 62 -6.54 11.65 -1.22
C LEU A 62 -5.32 10.74 -1.48
N HIS A 63 -5.50 9.42 -1.31
CA HIS A 63 -4.47 8.43 -1.61
C HIS A 63 -4.00 8.54 -3.07
N ARG A 64 -4.93 8.65 -4.04
CA ARG A 64 -4.56 8.83 -5.46
C ARG A 64 -3.80 10.12 -5.71
N HIS A 65 -4.21 11.23 -5.10
CA HIS A 65 -3.54 12.52 -5.24
C HIS A 65 -2.11 12.46 -4.69
N ILE A 66 -1.94 11.94 -3.46
CA ILE A 66 -0.62 11.73 -2.84
C ILE A 66 0.23 10.83 -3.73
N ARG A 67 -0.33 9.73 -4.23
CA ARG A 67 0.39 8.77 -5.07
C ARG A 67 0.88 9.40 -6.37
N ILE A 68 0.00 10.04 -7.12
CA ILE A 68 0.31 10.55 -8.47
C ILE A 68 1.19 11.80 -8.40
N ASP A 69 0.86 12.75 -7.53
CA ASP A 69 1.47 14.08 -7.58
C ASP A 69 2.71 14.20 -6.69
N TYR A 70 2.87 13.33 -5.68
CA TYR A 70 3.98 13.41 -4.73
C TYR A 70 4.82 12.13 -4.68
N PHE A 71 4.21 10.95 -4.63
CA PHE A 71 4.95 9.70 -4.49
C PHE A 71 5.61 9.23 -5.79
N GLU A 72 4.86 9.14 -6.90
CA GLU A 72 5.38 8.73 -8.21
C GLU A 72 6.58 9.60 -8.67
N PRO A 73 6.56 10.94 -8.53
CA PRO A 73 7.71 11.78 -8.86
C PRO A 73 8.89 11.67 -7.88
N ALA A 74 8.62 11.29 -6.62
CA ALA A 74 9.65 11.08 -5.61
C ALA A 74 10.30 9.69 -5.70
N LEU A 75 9.82 8.81 -6.60
CA LEU A 75 10.41 7.50 -6.78
C LEU A 75 11.88 7.60 -7.21
N PRO A 76 12.75 6.74 -6.67
CA PRO A 76 14.14 6.68 -7.11
C PRO A 76 14.21 6.40 -8.61
N ASN A 77 14.99 7.21 -9.32
CA ASN A 77 15.26 7.03 -10.75
C ASN A 77 16.46 6.10 -11.01
N THR A 78 17.02 5.51 -9.96
CA THR A 78 18.09 4.51 -10.06
C THR A 78 17.57 3.16 -9.57
N ARG A 79 17.98 2.07 -10.22
CA ARG A 79 17.57 0.72 -9.81
C ARG A 79 17.95 0.40 -8.39
N ARG A 80 19.16 0.78 -7.97
CA ARG A 80 19.61 0.54 -6.60
C ARG A 80 18.67 1.22 -5.59
N GLY A 81 18.20 2.42 -5.90
CA GLY A 81 17.19 3.11 -5.11
C GLY A 81 15.83 2.40 -5.16
N LEU A 82 15.40 1.93 -6.34
CA LEU A 82 14.13 1.19 -6.49
C LEU A 82 14.15 -0.15 -5.74
N TYR A 83 15.24 -0.91 -5.81
CA TYR A 83 15.41 -2.16 -5.06
C TYR A 83 15.48 -1.91 -3.55
N GLY A 84 16.10 -0.81 -3.12
CA GLY A 84 16.06 -0.37 -1.72
C GLY A 84 14.64 -0.11 -1.25
N LEU A 85 13.90 0.71 -2.00
CA LEU A 85 12.50 1.02 -1.72
C LEU A 85 11.61 -0.24 -1.69
N LEU A 86 11.79 -1.17 -2.64
CA LEU A 86 11.04 -2.42 -2.69
C LEU A 86 11.32 -3.30 -1.48
N ARG A 87 12.60 -3.45 -1.11
CA ARG A 87 13.00 -4.20 0.08
C ARG A 87 12.43 -3.58 1.35
N ASP A 88 12.48 -2.25 1.46
CA ASP A 88 11.93 -1.53 2.61
C ASP A 88 10.42 -1.78 2.73
N ILE A 89 9.67 -1.71 1.61
CA ILE A 89 8.22 -2.00 1.56
C ILE A 89 7.90 -3.47 1.93
N GLU A 90 8.74 -4.41 1.49
CA GLU A 90 8.60 -5.83 1.83
C GLU A 90 8.91 -6.12 3.30
N GLU A 91 9.92 -5.46 3.88
CA GLU A 91 10.37 -5.65 5.26
C GLU A 91 9.48 -4.94 6.29
N SER A 92 9.03 -3.71 6.01
CA SER A 92 8.16 -2.93 6.89
C SER A 92 6.68 -3.32 6.77
N GLY A 93 6.28 -3.92 5.65
CA GLY A 93 4.88 -4.11 5.30
C GLY A 93 4.22 -2.79 4.86
N GLY A 94 3.10 -2.91 4.13
CA GLY A 94 2.36 -1.74 3.61
C GLY A 94 2.65 -1.44 2.14
N TRP A 95 2.36 -2.39 1.24
CA TRP A 95 2.27 -2.07 -0.17
C TRP A 95 1.20 -0.97 -0.35
N PRO A 96 1.53 0.22 -0.92
CA PRO A 96 0.51 1.16 -1.32
C PRO A 96 -0.44 0.45 -2.31
N TYR A 97 -1.73 0.77 -2.28
CA TYR A 97 -2.67 0.15 -3.19
C TYR A 97 -2.33 0.56 -4.64
N ILE A 98 -1.60 -0.30 -5.34
CA ILE A 98 -1.23 -0.14 -6.75
C ILE A 98 -2.24 -0.95 -7.55
N GLU A 99 -3.03 -0.27 -8.37
CA GLU A 99 -3.95 -0.92 -9.29
C GLU A 99 -3.21 -1.96 -10.15
N ARG A 100 -3.77 -3.17 -10.29
CA ARG A 100 -3.08 -4.30 -10.94
C ARG A 100 -2.55 -3.99 -12.35
N GLY A 101 -3.23 -3.12 -13.10
CA GLY A 101 -2.77 -2.67 -14.42
C GLY A 101 -1.52 -1.78 -14.38
N LYS A 102 -1.37 -0.96 -13.32
CA LYS A 102 -0.17 -0.14 -13.08
C LYS A 102 1.00 -0.99 -12.57
N LEU A 103 0.72 -2.06 -11.82
CA LEU A 103 1.74 -3.02 -11.40
C LEU A 103 2.42 -3.70 -12.59
N SER A 104 1.63 -4.12 -13.59
CA SER A 104 2.19 -4.70 -14.82
C SER A 104 3.10 -3.70 -15.57
N HIS A 105 2.72 -2.42 -15.60
CA HIS A 105 3.55 -1.38 -16.20
C HIS A 105 4.83 -1.13 -15.38
N PHE A 106 4.74 -1.14 -14.05
CA PHE A 106 5.89 -0.97 -13.16
C PHE A 106 6.89 -2.13 -13.30
N ILE A 107 6.41 -3.38 -13.33
CA ILE A 107 7.24 -4.57 -13.55
C ILE A 107 7.91 -4.51 -14.93
N LYS A 108 7.17 -4.09 -15.95
CA LYS A 108 7.72 -3.91 -17.30
C LYS A 108 8.84 -2.87 -17.32
N ASN A 109 8.66 -1.71 -16.68
CA ASN A 109 9.71 -0.70 -16.59
C ASN A 109 10.97 -1.20 -15.85
N LEU A 110 10.78 -2.02 -14.82
CA LEU A 110 11.90 -2.65 -14.10
C LEU A 110 12.65 -3.66 -14.99
N GLN A 111 11.93 -4.46 -15.77
CA GLN A 111 12.50 -5.44 -16.71
C GLN A 111 13.23 -4.77 -17.87
N GLU A 112 12.64 -3.74 -18.48
CA GLU A 112 13.27 -2.98 -19.57
C GLU A 112 14.54 -2.27 -19.09
N SER A 113 14.49 -1.71 -17.89
CA SER A 113 15.72 -1.22 -17.26
C SER A 113 16.73 -2.38 -17.15
N LEU A 114 16.29 -3.59 -16.77
CA LEU A 114 17.15 -4.76 -16.48
C LEU A 114 17.94 -5.19 -17.68
N GLU A 115 17.27 -5.24 -18.82
CA GLU A 115 17.82 -5.55 -20.12
C GLU A 115 18.81 -4.46 -20.58
N GLN A 116 18.55 -3.18 -20.30
CA GLN A 116 19.43 -2.08 -20.70
C GLN A 116 20.81 -2.05 -20.01
N GLU A 117 20.94 -2.49 -18.75
CA GLU A 117 22.27 -2.62 -18.13
C GLU A 117 23.02 -3.89 -18.54
N VAL A 118 22.30 -4.95 -18.93
CA VAL A 118 22.94 -6.18 -19.44
C VAL A 118 23.52 -5.93 -20.83
N GLU A 119 22.83 -5.17 -21.68
CA GLU A 119 23.34 -4.74 -22.99
C GLU A 119 24.55 -3.80 -22.84
N SER A 120 24.52 -2.89 -21.87
CA SER A 120 25.63 -1.98 -21.55
C SER A 120 26.89 -2.67 -20.99
N LEU A 121 26.78 -3.91 -20.51
CA LEU A 121 27.90 -4.70 -19.98
C LEU A 121 28.34 -5.80 -20.96
N GLY A 122 27.63 -6.00 -22.06
CA GLY A 122 27.88 -7.05 -23.06
C GLY A 122 28.67 -6.61 -24.30
N GLU A 123 28.99 -5.32 -24.47
CA GLU A 123 29.75 -4.81 -25.64
C GLU A 123 31.29 -4.75 -25.45
N LEU A 124 31.84 -5.43 -24.44
CA LEU A 124 33.29 -5.64 -24.31
C LEU A 124 33.61 -7.14 -24.09
N ASP A 125 33.35 -7.96 -25.11
CA ASP A 125 34.29 -8.93 -25.74
C ASP A 125 33.57 -9.84 -26.76
#